data_AF-A0A1J5RI61-F1
#
_entry.id   AF-A0A1J5RI61-F1
#
_cell.length_a   1.000
_cell.length_b   1.000
_cell.length_c   1.000
_cell.angle_alpha   90.00
_cell.angle_beta   90.00
_cell.angle_gamma   90.00
#
_symmetry.space_group_name_H-M   'P 1'
#
loop_
_entity.id
_entity.type
_entity.pdbx_description
1 polymer ?
#
loop_
_entity_poly.entity_id
_entity_poly.type
_entity_poly.pdbx_seq_one_letter_code
_entity_poly.pdbx_strand_id
1 'polypeptide(L)'
;MSTRPASIGIKRFALIGAVAGTAALAALGGCAYQGNGQGPGLDNPISRRSVWMSYLSGDDLRRACHAGAPDRLRLVYNAHWNDQVRVYELDGGAAPLLRQRVIGPMDLGHFSLSTAAEPLTGRLAQRPLSAAQYQAAAAAAAGAAQASPVPVDSTFASDSYYWVLSGCHQGRFLFNAWQYNAMGGDNSRYNALTFPARLAALDTTGIPLAWPHPMSGFDVANQLQDRQLRWYLRVYADHVGPADGI
;
A
#
# COMPACT_ATOMS: atom_id res chain seq x y z
N MET A 1 -45.47 -46.26 -58.57
CA MET A 1 -45.40 -47.04 -57.31
C MET A 1 -44.46 -46.29 -56.37
N SER A 2 -44.99 -45.64 -55.32
CA SER A 2 -45.08 -46.18 -53.95
C SER A 2 -43.66 -46.31 -53.34
N THR A 3 -43.25 -45.70 -52.22
CA THR A 3 -43.95 -45.20 -51.02
C THR A 3 -42.98 -44.35 -50.17
N ARG A 4 -43.54 -43.65 -49.18
CA ARG A 4 -42.99 -42.71 -48.18
C ARG A 4 -41.87 -43.27 -47.23
N PRO A 5 -41.25 -42.41 -46.39
CA PRO A 5 -39.87 -42.54 -45.88
C PRO A 5 -39.76 -43.15 -44.47
N ALA A 6 -38.55 -43.55 -44.07
CA ALA A 6 -38.21 -43.84 -42.69
C ALA A 6 -37.36 -42.71 -42.08
N SER A 7 -37.93 -42.04 -41.08
CA SER A 7 -37.29 -41.06 -40.21
C SER A 7 -36.39 -41.75 -39.19
N ILE A 8 -35.12 -41.38 -39.11
CA ILE A 8 -34.23 -41.71 -37.99
C ILE A 8 -33.84 -40.39 -37.31
N GLY A 9 -34.19 -40.30 -36.02
CA GLY A 9 -34.15 -39.08 -35.23
C GLY A 9 -32.76 -38.49 -35.05
N ILE A 10 -32.68 -37.17 -35.22
CA ILE A 10 -31.55 -36.34 -34.83
C ILE A 10 -31.46 -36.37 -33.30
N LYS A 11 -30.48 -37.09 -32.76
CA LYS A 11 -30.08 -36.95 -31.36
C LYS A 11 -29.44 -35.57 -31.20
N ARG A 12 -30.15 -34.67 -30.51
CA ARG A 12 -29.62 -33.43 -29.96
C ARG A 12 -28.49 -33.78 -28.99
N PHE A 13 -27.24 -33.80 -29.46
CA PHE A 13 -26.09 -33.72 -28.58
C PHE A 13 -25.71 -32.25 -28.43
N ALA A 14 -25.84 -31.82 -27.19
CA ALA A 14 -25.85 -30.45 -26.76
C ALA A 14 -24.53 -29.73 -27.05
N LEU A 15 -24.68 -28.44 -27.41
CA LEU A 15 -23.69 -27.41 -27.16
C LEU A 15 -23.30 -27.43 -25.67
N ILE A 16 -22.19 -28.08 -25.32
CA ILE A 16 -21.47 -27.84 -24.06
C ILE A 16 -19.99 -27.98 -24.36
N GLY A 17 -19.37 -26.94 -24.92
CA GLY A 17 -17.96 -27.02 -25.31
C GLY A 17 -17.19 -25.70 -25.38
N ALA A 18 -17.77 -24.57 -24.97
CA ALA A 18 -17.12 -23.26 -25.18
C ALA A 18 -17.36 -22.22 -24.07
N VAL A 19 -17.44 -22.63 -22.80
CA VAL A 19 -17.56 -21.68 -21.67
C VAL A 19 -16.43 -21.80 -20.64
N ALA A 20 -15.61 -22.86 -20.67
CA ALA A 20 -14.59 -23.09 -19.64
C ALA A 20 -13.27 -22.30 -19.82
N GLY A 21 -13.07 -21.61 -20.96
CA GLY A 21 -11.81 -20.91 -21.25
C GLY A 21 -11.72 -19.47 -20.74
N THR A 22 -12.85 -18.79 -20.53
CA THR A 22 -12.88 -17.34 -20.29
C THR A 22 -12.87 -16.96 -18.80
N ALA A 23 -13.23 -17.88 -17.90
CA ALA A 23 -13.29 -17.60 -16.46
C ALA A 23 -11.91 -17.58 -15.77
N ALA A 24 -10.90 -18.25 -16.33
CA ALA A 24 -9.57 -18.32 -15.73
C ALA A 24 -8.75 -17.02 -15.89
N LEU A 25 -8.99 -16.25 -16.95
CA LEU A 25 -8.29 -14.97 -17.19
C LEU A 25 -8.85 -13.81 -16.37
N ALA A 26 -10.11 -13.88 -15.93
CA ALA A 26 -10.73 -12.86 -15.08
C ALA A 26 -10.36 -12.99 -13.59
N ALA A 27 -9.84 -14.15 -13.16
CA ALA A 27 -9.50 -14.40 -11.75
C ALA A 27 -8.15 -13.79 -11.32
N LEU A 28 -7.26 -13.47 -12.27
CA LEU A 28 -5.92 -12.91 -11.96
C LEU A 28 -5.95 -11.40 -11.65
N GLY A 29 -7.03 -10.70 -12.00
CA GLY A 29 -7.20 -9.27 -11.66
C GLY A 29 -7.59 -9.00 -10.20
N GLY A 30 -7.89 -10.07 -9.43
CA GLY A 30 -8.44 -9.97 -8.08
C GLY A 30 -7.41 -9.78 -6.95
N CYS A 31 -6.11 -9.80 -7.22
CA CYS A 31 -5.07 -9.71 -6.18
C CYS A 31 -4.33 -8.35 -6.15
N ALA A 32 -4.64 -7.44 -7.07
CA ALA A 32 -4.07 -6.10 -7.07
C ALA A 32 -4.98 -5.13 -6.32
N TYR A 33 -4.38 -4.24 -5.52
CA TYR A 33 -5.11 -3.12 -4.93
C TYR A 33 -5.72 -2.25 -6.05
N GLN A 34 -6.98 -1.87 -5.86
CA GLN A 34 -7.68 -0.92 -6.71
C GLN A 34 -8.14 0.26 -5.85
N GLY A 35 -7.60 1.45 -6.11
CA GLY A 35 -7.93 2.68 -5.38
C GLY A 35 -9.33 3.24 -5.64
N ASN A 36 -10.17 2.54 -6.42
CA ASN A 36 -11.55 2.91 -6.75
C ASN A 36 -12.61 2.27 -5.83
N GLY A 37 -12.18 1.51 -4.81
CA GLY A 37 -13.08 0.80 -3.89
C GLY A 37 -13.69 -0.49 -4.44
N GLN A 38 -13.25 -0.96 -5.62
CA GLN A 38 -13.69 -2.21 -6.24
C GLN A 38 -12.56 -3.25 -6.11
N GLY A 39 -12.72 -4.31 -5.33
CA GLY A 39 -11.67 -5.33 -5.12
C GLY A 39 -11.22 -5.45 -3.65
N PRO A 40 -10.20 -6.28 -3.35
CA PRO A 40 -9.74 -6.47 -1.98
C PRO A 40 -9.17 -5.16 -1.43
N GLY A 41 -9.89 -4.56 -0.49
CA GLY A 41 -9.52 -3.29 0.13
C GLY A 41 -8.52 -3.47 1.26
N LEU A 42 -7.95 -2.35 1.71
CA LEU A 42 -7.20 -2.28 2.96
C LEU A 42 -8.10 -2.50 4.19
N ASP A 43 -9.41 -2.46 4.03
CA ASP A 43 -10.39 -2.44 5.11
C ASP A 43 -10.66 -3.81 5.74
N ASN A 44 -10.32 -4.89 5.03
CA ASN A 44 -10.39 -6.25 5.57
C ASN A 44 -8.97 -6.77 5.84
N PRO A 45 -8.64 -7.20 7.07
CA PRO A 45 -7.29 -7.65 7.44
C PRO A 45 -6.81 -8.88 6.64
N ILE A 46 -7.73 -9.73 6.17
CA ILE A 46 -7.41 -10.91 5.35
C ILE A 46 -6.99 -10.47 3.94
N SER A 47 -7.73 -9.56 3.31
CA SER A 47 -7.39 -9.03 1.99
C SER A 47 -6.21 -8.05 2.02
N ARG A 48 -6.01 -7.34 3.13
CA ARG A 48 -4.91 -6.38 3.28
C ARG A 48 -3.57 -7.05 3.03
N ARG A 49 -3.33 -8.24 3.59
CA ARG A 49 -2.06 -8.98 3.39
C ARG A 49 -1.82 -9.35 1.94
N SER A 50 -2.86 -9.73 1.18
CA SER A 50 -2.71 -10.15 -0.21
C SER A 50 -2.48 -8.97 -1.17
N VAL A 51 -2.97 -7.77 -0.86
CA VAL A 51 -2.78 -6.58 -1.70
C VAL A 51 -1.69 -5.64 -1.22
N TRP A 52 -1.13 -5.84 -0.01
CA TRP A 52 -0.22 -4.91 0.66
C TRP A 52 0.97 -4.51 -0.22
N MET A 53 1.60 -5.49 -0.89
CA MET A 53 2.75 -5.22 -1.74
C MET A 53 2.37 -4.35 -2.95
N SER A 54 1.26 -4.68 -3.63
CA SER A 54 0.75 -3.86 -4.74
C SER A 54 0.35 -2.44 -4.30
N TYR A 55 -0.12 -2.31 -3.06
CA TYR A 55 -0.49 -1.03 -2.45
C TYR A 55 0.72 -0.15 -2.17
N LEU A 56 1.76 -0.71 -1.52
CA LEU A 56 3.03 -0.04 -1.27
C LEU A 56 3.72 0.36 -2.57
N SER A 57 3.75 -0.57 -3.53
CA SER A 57 4.28 -0.38 -4.88
C SER A 57 3.49 0.64 -5.70
N GLY A 58 2.28 1.00 -5.27
CA GLY A 58 1.44 1.98 -5.94
C GLY A 58 1.03 1.53 -7.33
N ASP A 59 0.73 0.25 -7.53
CA ASP A 59 0.41 -0.29 -8.87
C ASP A 59 -0.84 0.40 -9.48
N ASP A 60 -1.80 0.77 -8.63
CA ASP A 60 -2.96 1.59 -9.01
C ASP A 60 -2.55 3.00 -9.48
N LEU A 61 -1.63 3.63 -8.75
CA LEU A 61 -1.10 4.95 -9.09
C LEU A 61 -0.24 4.89 -10.36
N ARG A 62 0.56 3.83 -10.54
CA ARG A 62 1.38 3.60 -11.74
C ARG A 62 0.50 3.46 -12.98
N ARG A 63 -0.54 2.63 -12.92
CA ARG A 63 -1.49 2.46 -14.04
C ARG A 63 -2.21 3.74 -14.40
N ALA A 64 -2.53 4.59 -13.42
CA ALA A 64 -3.20 5.86 -13.64
C ALA A 64 -2.25 6.98 -14.09
N CYS A 65 -0.93 6.81 -13.93
CA CYS A 65 0.06 7.86 -14.19
C CYS A 65 0.47 7.92 -15.66
N HIS A 66 0.28 9.08 -16.27
CA HIS A 66 0.68 9.40 -17.63
C HIS A 66 0.87 10.91 -17.75
N ALA A 67 1.41 11.39 -18.87
CA ALA A 67 1.55 12.82 -19.12
C ALA A 67 0.19 13.53 -18.97
N GLY A 68 0.13 14.56 -18.11
CA GLY A 68 -1.10 15.30 -17.80
C GLY A 68 -2.03 14.65 -16.76
N ALA A 69 -1.69 13.46 -16.24
CA ALA A 69 -2.41 12.86 -15.12
C ALA A 69 -2.31 13.74 -13.87
N PRO A 70 -3.36 13.80 -13.03
CA PRO A 70 -3.32 14.57 -11.79
C PRO A 70 -2.30 13.97 -10.82
N ASP A 71 -1.56 14.83 -10.13
CA ASP A 71 -0.59 14.41 -9.12
C ASP A 71 -1.29 13.71 -7.94
N ARG A 72 -0.79 12.52 -7.60
CA ARG A 72 -1.22 11.73 -6.46
C ARG A 72 -0.03 11.01 -5.86
N LEU A 73 0.26 11.28 -4.59
CA LEU A 73 1.35 10.65 -3.86
C LEU A 73 0.80 9.85 -2.68
N ARG A 74 1.35 8.67 -2.47
CA ARG A 74 1.10 7.82 -1.31
C ARG A 74 2.40 7.65 -0.54
N LEU A 75 2.38 8.04 0.73
CA LEU A 75 3.48 7.85 1.67
C LEU A 75 3.03 6.92 2.78
N VAL A 76 3.68 5.76 2.86
CA VAL A 76 3.42 4.77 3.89
C VAL A 76 4.59 4.73 4.85
N TYR A 77 4.31 4.97 6.12
CA TYR A 77 5.24 4.88 7.22
C TYR A 77 4.97 3.61 8.02
N ASN A 78 5.98 2.76 8.13
CA ASN A 78 5.97 1.63 9.05
C ASN A 78 6.75 2.04 10.29
N ALA A 79 6.08 2.08 11.44
CA ALA A 79 6.67 2.33 12.74
C ALA A 79 6.54 1.07 13.59
N HIS A 80 7.20 0.01 13.11
CA HIS A 80 6.93 -1.38 13.48
C HIS A 80 5.54 -1.82 13.04
N TRP A 81 5.48 -2.88 12.22
CA TRP A 81 4.26 -3.37 11.58
C TRP A 81 3.15 -3.70 12.58
N ASN A 82 3.53 -4.24 13.73
CA ASN A 82 2.61 -4.62 14.79
C ASN A 82 2.28 -3.47 15.74
N ASP A 83 2.88 -2.28 15.60
CA ASP A 83 2.64 -1.17 16.51
C ASP A 83 1.90 -0.03 15.80
N GLN A 84 2.43 0.45 14.67
CA GLN A 84 1.77 1.49 13.90
C GLN A 84 2.24 1.47 12.44
N VAL A 85 1.29 1.38 11.52
CA VAL A 85 1.48 1.72 10.11
C VAL A 85 0.61 2.92 9.80
N ARG A 86 1.21 3.95 9.19
CA ARG A 86 0.50 5.17 8.83
C ARG A 86 0.59 5.43 7.34
N VAL A 87 -0.53 5.80 6.75
CA VAL A 87 -0.62 6.15 5.34
C VAL A 87 -1.05 7.60 5.22
N TYR A 88 -0.36 8.34 4.36
CA TYR A 88 -0.75 9.65 3.87
C TYR A 88 -0.91 9.59 2.35
N GLU A 89 -2.10 9.92 1.85
CA GLU A 89 -2.35 10.07 0.42
C GLU A 89 -2.62 11.56 0.13
N LEU A 90 -1.78 12.14 -0.71
CA LEU A 90 -1.86 13.53 -1.16
C LEU A 90 -2.47 13.55 -2.56
N ASP A 91 -3.71 13.99 -2.67
CA ASP A 91 -4.40 14.17 -3.94
C ASP A 91 -4.30 15.64 -4.36
N GLY A 92 -3.69 15.88 -5.52
CA GLY A 92 -3.57 17.21 -6.11
C GLY A 92 -4.81 17.63 -6.90
N GLY A 93 -4.69 18.75 -7.62
CA GLY A 93 -5.75 19.30 -8.47
C GLY A 93 -6.37 20.58 -7.91
N ALA A 94 -7.58 20.91 -8.38
CA ALA A 94 -8.27 22.16 -8.01
C ALA A 94 -8.71 22.20 -6.53
N ALA A 95 -8.96 21.03 -5.93
CA ALA A 95 -9.31 20.89 -4.52
C ALA A 95 -8.37 19.86 -3.86
N PRO A 96 -7.13 20.27 -3.49
CA PRO A 96 -6.16 19.36 -2.91
C PRO A 96 -6.67 18.76 -1.59
N LEU A 97 -6.39 17.47 -1.40
CA LEU A 97 -6.87 16.71 -0.25
C LEU A 97 -5.74 15.86 0.33
N LEU A 98 -5.65 15.83 1.65
CA LEU A 98 -4.86 14.85 2.38
C LEU A 98 -5.80 13.80 2.97
N ARG A 99 -5.60 12.54 2.59
CA ARG A 99 -6.23 11.38 3.22
C ARG A 99 -5.23 10.68 4.12
N GLN A 100 -5.70 10.23 5.26
CA GLN A 100 -4.86 9.69 6.30
C GLN A 100 -5.46 8.41 6.85
N ARG A 101 -4.62 7.43 7.12
CA ARG A 101 -5.01 6.17 7.74
C ARG A 101 -3.97 5.75 8.75
N VAL A 102 -4.41 5.36 9.94
CA VAL A 102 -3.57 4.75 10.97
C VAL A 102 -4.03 3.33 11.21
N ILE A 103 -3.12 2.39 11.03
CA ILE A 103 -3.30 0.97 11.31
C ILE A 103 -2.46 0.69 12.55
N GLY A 104 -3.09 0.37 13.68
CA GLY A 104 -2.40 0.11 14.95
C GLY A 104 -2.11 -1.38 15.18
N PRO A 105 -1.66 -1.74 16.41
CA PRO A 105 -1.50 -3.13 16.80
C PRO A 105 -2.82 -3.83 16.58
N MET A 106 -2.75 -5.02 15.96
CA MET A 106 -3.92 -5.77 15.50
C MET A 106 -5.09 -5.57 16.48
N ASP A 107 -6.17 -4.97 15.98
CA ASP A 107 -7.38 -4.65 16.74
C ASP A 107 -8.17 -5.94 17.06
N LEU A 108 -7.49 -6.88 17.73
CA LEU A 108 -7.97 -8.18 18.16
C LEU A 108 -8.37 -8.16 19.64
N GLY A 109 -7.94 -7.15 20.39
CA GLY A 109 -8.27 -6.98 21.81
C GLY A 109 -9.63 -6.33 22.06
N HIS A 110 -10.19 -5.62 21.08
CA HIS A 110 -11.49 -4.95 21.18
C HIS A 110 -12.45 -5.44 20.09
N PHE A 111 -12.62 -6.75 19.99
CA PHE A 111 -13.83 -7.33 19.42
C PHE A 111 -15.04 -6.89 20.26
N SER A 112 -15.59 -5.72 19.94
CA SER A 112 -16.95 -5.36 20.31
C SER A 112 -17.87 -5.74 19.16
N LEU A 113 -18.78 -6.69 19.40
CA LEU A 113 -19.88 -7.00 18.47
C LEU A 113 -20.93 -5.89 18.42
N SER A 114 -20.67 -4.73 19.02
CA SER A 114 -21.50 -3.55 18.92
C SER A 114 -20.70 -2.38 18.34
N THR A 115 -21.21 -1.89 17.21
CA THR A 115 -20.86 -0.67 16.45
C THR A 115 -19.67 -0.75 15.48
N ALA A 116 -20.02 -0.77 14.19
CA ALA A 116 -19.32 -0.23 13.01
C ALA A 116 -17.89 -0.72 12.69
N ALA A 117 -17.60 -0.87 11.39
CA ALA A 117 -16.39 -1.46 10.82
C ALA A 117 -15.04 -0.73 11.11
N GLU A 118 -15.01 0.22 12.04
CA GLU A 118 -13.85 1.05 12.41
C GLU A 118 -12.61 0.26 12.88
N PRO A 119 -12.73 -0.82 13.69
CA PRO A 119 -11.56 -1.58 14.16
C PRO A 119 -10.76 -2.26 13.04
N LEU A 120 -11.46 -2.68 11.98
CA LEU A 120 -10.89 -3.46 10.90
C LEU A 120 -10.23 -2.57 9.84
N THR A 121 -10.70 -1.32 9.66
CA THR A 121 -10.23 -0.40 8.62
C THR A 121 -9.07 0.50 9.04
N GLY A 122 -8.85 0.66 10.34
CA GLY A 122 -7.93 1.62 10.92
C GLY A 122 -8.53 3.03 11.02
N ARG A 123 -7.91 3.91 11.79
CA ARG A 123 -8.43 5.27 11.99
C ARG A 123 -8.21 6.13 10.75
N LEU A 124 -9.30 6.57 10.14
CA LEU A 124 -9.30 7.41 8.94
C LEU A 124 -9.46 8.88 9.30
N ALA A 125 -8.78 9.74 8.55
CA ALA A 125 -9.02 11.18 8.57
C ALA A 125 -8.84 11.76 7.17
N GLN A 126 -9.51 12.87 6.90
CA GLN A 126 -9.34 13.64 5.67
C GLN A 126 -9.26 15.11 6.00
N ARG A 127 -8.40 15.83 5.28
CA ARG A 127 -8.18 17.26 5.45
C ARG A 127 -8.03 17.94 4.09
N PRO A 128 -8.93 18.88 3.74
CA PRO A 128 -8.69 19.78 2.61
C PRO A 128 -7.37 20.54 2.81
N LEU A 129 -6.55 20.61 1.77
CA LEU A 129 -5.30 21.35 1.78
C LEU A 129 -5.44 22.62 0.94
N SER A 130 -4.78 23.69 1.38
CA SER A 130 -4.49 24.79 0.47
C SER A 130 -3.51 24.34 -0.61
N ALA A 131 -3.51 25.03 -1.76
CA ALA A 131 -2.54 24.76 -2.82
C ALA A 131 -1.10 24.84 -2.30
N ALA A 132 -0.78 25.81 -1.43
CA ALA A 132 0.55 25.95 -0.85
C ALA A 132 0.92 24.78 0.08
N GLN A 133 -0.02 24.29 0.90
CA GLN A 133 0.21 23.13 1.77
C GLN A 133 0.49 21.87 0.95
N TYR A 134 -0.32 21.64 -0.09
CA TYR A 134 -0.13 20.53 -1.01
C TYR A 134 1.24 20.59 -1.69
N GLN A 135 1.56 21.73 -2.34
CA GLN A 135 2.82 21.89 -3.06
C GLN A 135 4.04 21.73 -2.15
N ALA A 136 3.99 22.27 -0.92
CA ALA A 136 5.08 22.10 0.04
C ALA A 136 5.29 20.64 0.47
N ALA A 137 4.22 19.87 0.67
CA ALA A 137 4.32 18.45 1.04
C ALA A 137 4.77 17.59 -0.15
N ALA A 138 4.16 17.79 -1.32
CA ALA A 138 4.47 17.05 -2.53
C ALA A 138 5.91 17.30 -3.01
N ALA A 139 6.35 18.55 -3.03
CA ALA A 139 7.73 18.90 -3.41
C ALA A 139 8.76 18.36 -2.41
N ALA A 140 8.47 18.34 -1.11
CA ALA A 140 9.36 17.74 -0.11
C ALA A 140 9.51 16.23 -0.31
N ALA A 141 8.42 15.53 -0.60
CA ALA A 141 8.44 14.09 -0.90
C ALA A 141 9.17 13.80 -2.22
N ALA A 142 8.82 14.51 -3.30
CA ALA A 142 9.42 14.32 -4.61
C ALA A 142 10.90 14.72 -4.65
N GLY A 143 11.27 15.79 -3.95
CA GLY A 143 12.66 16.23 -3.82
C GLY A 143 13.50 15.22 -3.04
N ALA A 144 12.98 14.70 -1.91
CA ALA A 144 13.67 13.63 -1.19
C ALA A 144 13.88 12.39 -2.06
N ALA A 145 12.87 12.04 -2.87
CA ALA A 145 12.93 10.89 -3.76
C ALA A 145 14.02 11.01 -4.82
N GLN A 146 14.22 12.22 -5.37
CA GLN A 146 15.25 12.51 -6.36
C GLN A 146 16.65 12.61 -5.75
N ALA A 147 16.76 13.25 -4.59
CA ALA A 147 18.05 13.51 -3.94
C ALA A 147 18.71 12.25 -3.39
N SER A 148 17.92 11.25 -3.02
CA SER A 148 18.44 10.04 -2.39
C SER A 148 17.67 8.79 -2.85
N PRO A 149 17.89 8.32 -4.10
CA PRO A 149 17.31 7.07 -4.59
C PRO A 149 17.60 5.90 -3.65
N VAL A 150 16.63 5.01 -3.48
CA VAL A 150 16.82 3.78 -2.70
C VAL A 150 17.73 2.82 -3.47
N PRO A 151 18.75 2.24 -2.82
CA PRO A 151 19.52 1.17 -3.44
C PRO A 151 18.62 -0.01 -3.78
N VAL A 152 18.70 -0.49 -5.02
CA VAL A 152 18.04 -1.74 -5.43
C VAL A 152 18.53 -2.89 -4.53
N ASP A 153 17.65 -3.85 -4.28
CA ASP A 153 17.86 -4.99 -3.38
C ASP A 153 17.98 -4.65 -1.90
N SER A 154 17.71 -3.39 -1.50
CA SER A 154 17.54 -3.05 -0.08
C SER A 154 16.43 -3.91 0.54
N THR A 155 16.68 -4.41 1.75
CA THR A 155 15.69 -5.22 2.50
C THR A 155 15.28 -4.53 3.78
N PHE A 156 13.98 -4.27 3.95
CA PHE A 156 13.44 -3.61 5.14
C PHE A 156 12.62 -4.61 5.96
N ALA A 157 12.97 -4.76 7.24
CA ALA A 157 12.24 -5.64 8.13
C ALA A 157 10.90 -5.01 8.56
N SER A 158 9.89 -5.84 8.76
CA SER A 158 8.55 -5.42 9.20
C SER A 158 8.55 -4.72 10.56
N ASP A 159 9.53 -5.01 11.41
CA ASP A 159 9.74 -4.39 12.71
C ASP A 159 10.83 -3.30 12.69
N SER A 160 11.00 -2.63 11.55
CA SER A 160 11.85 -1.44 11.41
C SER A 160 11.03 -0.20 11.15
N TYR A 161 11.64 0.96 11.38
CA TYR A 161 11.10 2.23 10.92
C TYR A 161 11.46 2.46 9.45
N TYR A 162 10.46 2.65 8.59
CA TYR A 162 10.72 3.02 7.20
C TYR A 162 9.56 3.79 6.56
N TRP A 163 9.89 4.57 5.54
CA TRP A 163 8.94 5.19 4.62
C TRP A 163 9.01 4.54 3.25
N VAL A 164 7.85 4.34 2.62
CA VAL A 164 7.70 4.03 1.19
C VAL A 164 6.89 5.14 0.55
N LEU A 165 7.39 5.68 -0.56
CA LEU A 165 6.71 6.61 -1.42
C LEU A 165 6.39 5.92 -2.74
N SER A 166 5.15 6.02 -3.19
CA SER A 166 4.73 5.69 -4.55
C SER A 166 3.71 6.72 -5.05
N GLY A 167 3.74 7.07 -6.33
CA GLY A 167 2.76 8.00 -6.85
C GLY A 167 3.06 8.60 -8.21
N CYS A 168 2.12 9.38 -8.72
CA CYS A 168 2.28 10.20 -9.91
C CYS A 168 2.62 11.63 -9.51
N HIS A 169 3.72 12.17 -10.02
CA HIS A 169 4.08 13.56 -9.85
C HIS A 169 4.54 14.13 -11.18
N GLN A 170 3.88 15.20 -11.63
CA GLN A 170 4.13 15.85 -12.92
C GLN A 170 4.06 14.87 -14.10
N GLY A 171 3.08 13.97 -14.06
CA GLY A 171 2.86 12.95 -15.09
C GLY A 171 3.93 11.85 -15.15
N ARG A 172 4.82 11.76 -14.16
CA ARG A 172 5.83 10.71 -14.03
C ARG A 172 5.58 9.88 -12.79
N PHE A 173 5.69 8.57 -12.93
CA PHE A 173 5.63 7.69 -11.76
C PHE A 173 6.89 7.87 -10.93
N LEU A 174 6.70 7.98 -9.62
CA LEU A 174 7.73 8.18 -8.63
C LEU A 174 7.63 7.07 -7.59
N PHE A 175 8.77 6.47 -7.28
CA PHE A 175 8.90 5.48 -6.23
C PHE A 175 10.22 5.67 -5.48
N ASN A 176 10.20 5.58 -4.16
CA ASN A 176 11.41 5.54 -3.34
C ASN A 176 11.08 5.01 -1.94
N ALA A 177 12.09 4.59 -1.19
CA ALA A 177 11.95 4.15 0.19
C ALA A 177 13.17 4.49 1.05
N TRP A 178 12.94 4.71 2.35
CA TRP A 178 13.96 5.11 3.32
C TRP A 178 13.77 4.34 4.61
N GLN A 179 14.82 3.71 5.11
CA GLN A 179 14.80 3.01 6.39
C GLN A 179 15.64 3.78 7.41
N TYR A 180 15.16 3.78 8.65
CA TYR A 180 15.95 4.17 9.80
C TYR A 180 16.53 2.91 10.46
N ASN A 181 17.85 2.86 10.55
CA ASN A 181 18.60 1.81 11.20
C ASN A 181 18.68 2.06 12.71
N ALA A 182 17.79 1.39 13.45
CA ALA A 182 17.68 1.52 14.89
C ALA A 182 18.76 0.73 15.68
N MET A 183 19.45 -0.23 15.06
CA MET A 183 20.59 -0.96 15.67
C MET A 183 21.89 -0.16 15.67
N GLY A 184 21.88 1.05 15.10
CA GLY A 184 23.09 1.80 14.80
C GLY A 184 23.56 1.55 13.37
N GLY A 185 24.04 2.62 12.72
CA GLY A 185 24.46 2.62 11.32
C GLY A 185 24.18 3.96 10.65
N ASP A 186 24.34 4.01 9.34
CA ASP A 186 24.08 5.23 8.57
C ASP A 186 22.57 5.48 8.46
N ASN A 187 22.14 6.62 9.02
CA ASN A 187 20.79 7.15 8.94
C ASN A 187 20.71 8.43 8.10
N SER A 188 21.76 8.80 7.36
CA SER A 188 21.86 10.04 6.60
C SER A 188 20.68 10.26 5.64
N ARG A 189 20.32 9.24 4.86
CA ARG A 189 19.19 9.27 3.92
C ARG A 189 17.86 9.56 4.62
N TYR A 190 17.64 8.93 5.78
CA TYR A 190 16.41 9.06 6.56
C TYR A 190 16.36 10.42 7.29
N ASN A 191 17.47 10.85 7.86
CA ASN A 191 17.56 12.10 8.62
C ASN A 191 17.47 13.35 7.73
N ALA A 192 17.77 13.22 6.44
CA ALA A 192 17.57 14.29 5.46
C ALA A 192 16.10 14.53 5.08
N LEU A 193 15.17 13.65 5.49
CA LEU A 193 13.77 13.76 5.14
C LEU A 193 13.09 14.94 5.86
N THR A 194 12.48 15.84 5.08
CA THR A 194 11.72 16.97 5.64
C THR A 194 10.21 16.80 5.52
N PHE A 195 9.74 15.92 4.64
CA PHE A 195 8.31 15.65 4.48
C PHE A 195 7.64 15.03 5.74
N PRO A 196 8.29 14.18 6.57
CA PRO A 196 7.61 13.55 7.70
C PRO A 196 7.06 14.58 8.70
N ALA A 197 7.86 15.59 9.07
CA ALA A 197 7.42 16.66 9.98
C ALA A 197 6.27 17.50 9.37
N ARG A 198 6.29 17.72 8.05
CA ARG A 198 5.21 18.44 7.34
C ARG A 198 3.91 17.64 7.37
N LEU A 199 3.97 16.34 7.09
CA LEU A 199 2.81 15.45 7.16
C LEU A 199 2.25 15.37 8.59
N ALA A 200 3.12 15.23 9.59
CA ALA A 200 2.71 15.22 11.00
C ALA A 200 2.01 16.51 11.43
N ALA A 201 2.47 17.68 10.96
CA ALA A 201 1.81 18.96 11.24
C ALA A 201 0.45 19.11 10.55
N LEU A 202 0.24 18.42 9.43
CA LEU A 202 -1.05 18.38 8.74
C LEU A 202 -2.01 17.33 9.31
N ASP A 203 -1.51 16.45 10.18
CA ASP A 203 -2.21 15.26 10.60
C ASP A 203 -3.40 15.55 11.53
N THR A 204 -4.60 15.09 11.17
CA THR A 204 -5.82 15.26 11.98
C THR A 204 -6.39 13.96 12.54
N THR A 205 -5.64 12.86 12.50
CA THR A 205 -6.09 11.56 13.02
C THR A 205 -6.24 11.56 14.54
N GLY A 206 -5.54 12.45 15.25
CA GLY A 206 -5.51 12.48 16.72
C GLY A 206 -4.68 11.36 17.36
N ILE A 207 -4.04 10.50 16.56
CA ILE A 207 -3.06 9.52 17.03
C ILE A 207 -1.67 10.09 16.78
N PRO A 208 -0.79 10.21 17.79
CA PRO A 208 0.59 10.65 17.60
C PRO A 208 1.35 9.76 16.60
N LEU A 209 2.22 10.39 15.81
CA LEU A 209 3.16 9.66 14.96
C LEU A 209 4.24 9.00 15.84
N ALA A 210 4.42 7.69 15.70
CA ALA A 210 5.48 6.97 16.40
C ALA A 210 6.83 7.24 15.73
N TRP A 211 7.55 8.27 16.20
CA TRP A 211 8.84 8.65 15.64
C TRP A 211 9.91 7.57 15.85
N PRO A 212 10.85 7.42 14.91
CA PRO A 212 11.92 6.44 15.05
C PRO A 212 12.82 6.81 16.22
N HIS A 213 13.30 5.80 16.91
CA HIS A 213 14.30 5.94 17.96
C HIS A 213 15.35 4.83 17.86
N PRO A 214 16.58 5.06 18.37
CA PRO A 214 17.54 3.98 18.53
C PRO A 214 16.94 2.87 19.40
N MET A 215 17.28 1.62 19.09
CA MET A 215 16.86 0.49 19.93
C MET A 215 17.56 0.55 21.29
N SER A 216 16.76 0.49 22.35
CA SER A 216 17.23 0.23 23.70
C SER A 216 17.52 -1.26 23.89
N GLY A 217 18.21 -1.62 24.99
CA GLY A 217 18.42 -3.03 25.35
C GLY A 217 17.10 -3.80 25.58
N PHE A 218 16.04 -3.10 26.00
CA PHE A 218 14.70 -3.67 26.12
C PHE A 218 14.07 -3.95 24.75
N ASP A 219 14.23 -3.03 23.79
CA ASP A 219 13.71 -3.20 22.43
C ASP A 219 14.38 -4.38 21.72
N VAL A 220 15.69 -4.57 21.95
CA VAL A 220 16.43 -5.74 21.44
C VAL A 220 15.85 -7.03 22.00
N ALA A 221 15.58 -7.09 23.32
CA ALA A 221 15.02 -8.29 23.94
C ALA A 221 13.63 -8.64 23.38
N ASN A 222 12.75 -7.64 23.20
CA ASN A 222 11.41 -7.84 22.62
C ASN A 222 11.50 -8.27 21.15
N GLN A 223 12.35 -7.62 20.33
CA GLN A 223 12.52 -8.02 18.92
C GLN A 223 13.00 -9.46 18.78
N LEU A 224 13.87 -9.94 19.67
CA LEU A 224 14.34 -11.33 19.62
C LEU A 224 13.21 -12.34 19.84
N GLN A 225 12.20 -11.97 20.62
CA GLN A 225 11.03 -12.79 20.92
C GLN A 225 10.05 -12.84 19.74
N ASP A 226 9.91 -11.75 19.00
CA ASP A 226 9.00 -11.61 17.85
C ASP A 226 9.58 -12.04 16.50
N ARG A 227 10.83 -12.55 16.47
CA ARG A 227 11.52 -12.92 15.22
C ARG A 227 10.73 -13.86 14.31
N GLN A 228 9.86 -14.70 14.85
CA GLN A 228 9.04 -15.64 14.06
C GLN A 228 7.95 -14.95 13.22
N LEU A 229 7.59 -13.71 13.55
CA LEU A 229 6.60 -12.91 12.82
C LEU A 229 7.25 -11.85 11.92
N ARG A 230 8.58 -11.75 11.94
CA ARG A 230 9.33 -10.82 11.10
C ARG A 230 9.26 -11.28 9.65
N TRP A 231 8.87 -10.36 8.78
CA TRP A 231 8.94 -10.52 7.34
C TRP A 231 9.68 -9.32 6.74
N TYR A 232 10.12 -9.44 5.50
CA TYR A 232 10.96 -8.42 4.87
C TYR A 232 10.36 -7.93 3.56
N LEU A 233 10.43 -6.62 3.34
CA LEU A 233 10.27 -6.00 2.03
C LEU A 233 11.60 -6.02 1.30
N ARG A 234 11.64 -6.49 0.05
CA ARG A 234 12.72 -6.19 -0.89
C ARG A 234 12.32 -5.02 -1.77
N VAL A 235 13.24 -4.08 -1.92
CA VAL A 235 13.08 -2.91 -2.77
C VAL A 235 13.67 -3.18 -4.15
N TYR A 236 12.86 -2.95 -5.18
CA TYR A 236 13.25 -2.98 -6.58
C TYR A 236 13.33 -1.54 -7.12
N ALA A 237 13.66 -1.40 -8.40
CA ALA A 237 13.87 -0.08 -9.01
C ALA A 237 12.65 0.85 -8.89
N ASP A 238 11.43 0.31 -8.95
CA ASP A 238 10.19 1.08 -9.03
C ASP A 238 9.04 0.49 -8.19
N HIS A 239 9.33 -0.50 -7.33
CA HIS A 239 8.33 -1.18 -6.52
C HIS A 239 8.96 -1.89 -5.31
N VAL A 240 8.13 -2.43 -4.42
CA VAL A 240 8.52 -3.39 -3.38
C VAL A 240 7.88 -4.75 -3.62
N GLY A 241 8.54 -5.80 -3.14
CA GLY A 241 7.98 -7.14 -3.07
C GLY A 241 8.41 -7.86 -1.79
N PRO A 242 7.93 -9.09 -1.56
CA PRO A 242 8.46 -9.91 -0.49
C PRO A 242 9.96 -10.20 -0.74
N ALA A 243 10.79 -10.16 0.30
CA ALA A 243 12.21 -10.51 0.18
C ALA A 243 12.45 -12.02 0.06
N ASP A 244 11.46 -12.81 0.46
CA ASP A 244 11.46 -14.26 0.40
C ASP A 244 10.49 -14.71 -0.69
N GLY A 245 10.97 -15.58 -1.58
CA GLY A 245 10.12 -16.27 -2.56
C GLY A 245 9.02 -17.05 -1.84
N ILE A 246 7.85 -17.08 -2.48
CA ILE A 246 6.66 -17.86 -2.09
C ILE A 246 7.04 -19.22 -1.50
#